data_AF-A0A948UIN0-F1
#
_entry.id   AF-A0A948UIN0-F1
#
_cell.length_a   1.000
_cell.length_b   1.000
_cell.length_c   1.000
_cell.angle_alpha   90.00
_cell.angle_beta   90.00
_cell.angle_gamma   90.00
#
_symmetry.space_group_name_H-M   'P 1'
#
loop_
_entity.id
_entity.type
_entity.pdbx_description
1 polymer ?
#
loop_
_entity_poly.entity_id
_entity_poly.type
_entity_poly.pdbx_seq_one_letter_code
_entity_poly.pdbx_strand_id
1 'polypeptide(L)'
;SFILASTDKESDNRSWLESVLLIISNKPPKLWTDEDVIIFETKLSDIARRFMNLEALQKEIAIPNEGIDARRITVTYPDGEEIHQMLWIDREKQANIDRIADQIIDKYNLDDDANLKQAITAALIEKIFHKRSEISKPSAKEPTKEHKVGE
;
A
#
# COMPACT_ATOMS: atom_id res chain seq x y z
N SER A 1 9.35 0.20 20.15
CA SER A 1 8.54 0.14 18.90
C SER A 1 7.33 1.04 19.08
N PHE A 2 6.97 1.86 18.08
CA PHE A 2 5.84 2.80 18.15
C PHE A 2 4.54 2.11 18.54
N ILE A 3 4.20 0.98 17.89
CA ILE A 3 2.97 0.23 18.17
C ILE A 3 2.87 -0.19 19.63
N LEU A 4 3.94 -0.75 20.20
CA LEU A 4 3.97 -1.21 21.59
C LEU A 4 3.68 -0.07 22.57
N ALA A 5 4.28 1.10 22.34
CA ALA A 5 4.05 2.27 23.18
C ALA A 5 2.66 2.88 22.97
N SER A 6 2.16 2.91 21.73
CA SER A 6 0.82 3.43 21.42
C SER A 6 -0.30 2.57 22.01
N THR A 7 -0.07 1.27 22.22
CA THR A 7 -1.05 0.34 22.77
C THR A 7 -0.87 0.08 24.27
N ASP A 8 0.10 0.72 24.92
CA ASP A 8 0.30 0.59 26.36
C ASP A 8 -0.86 1.28 27.10
N LYS A 9 -1.63 0.48 27.83
CA LYS A 9 -2.80 0.92 28.60
C LYS A 9 -2.54 1.01 30.11
N GLU A 10 -1.38 0.54 30.56
CA GLU A 10 -1.04 0.46 31.98
C GLU A 10 -0.37 1.76 32.47
N SER A 11 0.25 2.51 31.55
CA SER A 11 0.87 3.80 31.82
C SER A 11 -0.15 4.92 32.04
N ASP A 12 0.15 5.88 32.92
CA ASP A 12 -0.63 7.10 33.02
C ASP A 12 -0.54 7.92 31.71
N ASN A 13 -1.58 8.71 31.41
CA ASN A 13 -1.68 9.45 30.16
C ASN A 13 -0.44 10.32 29.83
N ARG A 14 0.21 10.89 30.84
CA ARG A 14 1.37 11.76 30.63
C ARG A 14 2.60 10.94 30.31
N SER A 15 2.89 9.90 31.08
CA SER A 15 4.02 9.01 30.83
C SER A 15 3.88 8.25 29.51
N TRP A 16 2.66 7.83 29.17
CA TRP A 16 2.33 7.26 27.87
C TRP A 16 2.66 8.24 26.74
N LEU A 17 2.17 9.49 26.83
CA LEU A 17 2.43 10.49 25.81
C LEU A 17 3.94 10.80 25.70
N GLU A 18 4.63 11.01 26.81
CA GLU A 18 6.08 11.27 26.81
C GLU A 18 6.86 10.12 26.14
N SER A 19 6.41 8.87 26.33
CA SER A 19 7.00 7.68 25.68
C SER A 19 6.73 7.62 24.17
N VAL A 20 5.51 7.92 23.74
CA VAL A 20 5.16 7.99 22.32
C VAL A 20 5.97 9.09 21.61
N LEU A 21 6.03 10.28 22.22
CA LEU A 21 6.80 11.41 21.68
C LEU A 21 8.29 11.07 21.59
N LEU A 22 8.86 10.45 22.62
CA LEU A 22 10.25 9.99 22.64
C LEU A 22 10.55 9.02 21.49
N ILE A 23 9.66 8.06 21.22
CA ILE A 23 9.87 7.08 20.16
C ILE A 23 9.84 7.73 18.78
N ILE A 24 8.94 8.69 18.56
CA ILE A 24 8.81 9.38 17.26
C ILE A 24 10.00 10.31 17.02
N SER A 25 10.32 11.16 17.99
CA SER A 25 11.37 12.19 17.82
C SER A 25 12.77 11.63 18.05
N ASN A 26 12.90 10.50 18.75
CA ASN A 26 14.14 9.99 19.34
C ASN A 26 14.78 10.97 20.34
N LYS A 27 13.95 11.79 21.00
CA LYS A 27 14.38 12.80 21.98
C LYS A 27 13.30 13.05 23.05
N PRO A 28 13.63 13.09 24.36
CA PRO A 28 12.63 13.38 25.39
C PRO A 28 11.97 14.75 25.20
N PRO A 29 10.64 14.88 25.32
CA PRO A 29 9.92 16.15 25.13
C PRO A 29 10.42 17.31 25.97
N LYS A 30 10.94 17.03 27.17
CA LYS A 30 11.49 18.03 28.09
C LYS A 30 12.76 18.72 27.56
N LEU A 31 13.39 18.17 26.53
CA LEU A 31 14.61 18.69 25.91
C LEU A 31 14.37 19.30 24.53
N TRP A 32 13.10 19.43 24.11
CA TRP A 32 12.76 19.93 22.79
C TRP A 32 12.99 21.43 22.67
N THR A 33 13.57 21.82 21.54
CA THR A 33 13.56 23.18 21.01
C THR A 33 12.38 23.32 20.03
N ASP A 34 12.11 24.54 19.58
CA ASP A 34 11.09 24.79 18.56
C ASP A 34 11.38 24.02 17.24
N GLU A 35 12.66 23.81 16.92
CA GLU A 35 13.07 23.02 15.76
C GLU A 35 12.71 21.53 15.92
N ASP A 36 12.85 20.97 17.14
CA ASP A 36 12.46 19.59 17.40
C ASP A 36 10.94 19.37 17.22
N VAL A 37 10.12 20.39 17.50
CA VAL A 37 8.66 20.34 17.27
C VAL A 37 8.36 20.20 15.77
N ILE A 38 9.02 20.99 14.93
CA ILE A 38 8.84 20.92 13.47
C ILE A 38 9.28 19.55 12.91
N ILE A 39 10.43 19.05 13.40
CA ILE A 39 10.93 17.72 13.01
C ILE A 39 9.94 16.63 13.46
N PHE A 40 9.39 16.75 14.67
CA PHE A 40 8.40 15.82 15.19
C PHE A 40 7.14 15.77 14.32
N GLU A 41 6.57 16.91 13.92
CA GLU A 41 5.38 16.96 13.07
C GLU A 41 5.58 16.22 11.74
N THR A 42 6.76 16.40 11.14
CA THR A 42 7.13 15.71 9.90
C THR A 42 7.21 14.19 10.10
N LYS A 43 7.89 13.75 11.18
CA LYS A 43 8.00 12.32 11.50
C LYS A 43 6.66 11.69 11.85
N LEU A 44 5.82 12.39 12.62
CA LEU A 44 4.47 11.93 12.98
C LEU A 44 3.62 11.75 11.73
N SER A 45 3.67 12.71 10.79
CA SER A 45 2.93 12.64 9.53
C SER A 45 3.36 11.43 8.68
N ASP A 46 4.66 11.14 8.61
CA ASP A 46 5.18 9.96 7.91
C ASP A 46 4.71 8.65 8.56
N ILE A 47 4.79 8.55 9.90
CA ILE A 47 4.33 7.36 10.64
C ILE A 47 2.82 7.16 10.47
N ALA A 48 2.02 8.22 10.59
CA ALA A 48 0.56 8.17 10.42
C ALA A 48 0.19 7.68 9.01
N ARG A 49 0.84 8.22 7.98
CA ARG A 49 0.64 7.79 6.59
C ARG A 49 0.99 6.30 6.39
N ARG A 50 2.14 5.85 6.91
CA ARG A 50 2.53 4.42 6.84
C ARG A 50 1.53 3.53 7.59
N PHE A 51 1.07 3.97 8.75
CA PHE A 51 0.08 3.23 9.55
C PHE A 51 -1.26 3.12 8.82
N MET A 52 -1.79 4.20 8.25
CA MET A 52 -3.02 4.16 7.45
C MET A 52 -2.90 3.24 6.24
N ASN A 53 -1.74 3.27 5.55
CA ASN A 53 -1.49 2.36 4.44
C ASN A 53 -1.45 0.89 4.89
N LEU A 54 -0.84 0.61 6.05
CA LEU A 54 -0.80 -0.73 6.65
C LEU A 54 -2.17 -1.20 7.15
N GLU A 55 -2.98 -0.32 7.72
CA GLU A 55 -4.34 -0.64 8.17
C GLU A 55 -5.24 -0.96 6.97
N ALA A 56 -5.11 -0.20 5.88
CA ALA A 56 -5.82 -0.47 4.64
C ALA A 56 -5.44 -1.84 4.05
N LEU A 57 -4.17 -2.22 4.15
CA LEU A 57 -3.71 -3.56 3.80
C LEU A 57 -4.37 -4.63 4.70
N GLN A 58 -4.40 -4.44 6.03
CA GLN A 58 -4.97 -5.42 6.96
C GLN A 58 -6.45 -5.73 6.69
N LYS A 59 -7.25 -4.73 6.32
CA LYS A 59 -8.68 -4.92 5.99
C LYS A 59 -8.90 -5.84 4.79
N GLU A 60 -7.93 -5.92 3.89
CA GLU A 60 -7.96 -6.77 2.68
C GLU A 60 -7.21 -8.09 2.88
N ILE A 61 -6.26 -8.15 3.84
CA ILE A 61 -5.49 -9.34 4.24
C ILE A 61 -6.19 -10.05 5.39
N ALA A 62 -7.34 -10.67 5.12
CA ALA A 62 -8.02 -11.48 6.14
C ALA A 62 -7.26 -12.77 6.51
N ILE A 63 -6.21 -13.16 5.76
CA ILE A 63 -5.41 -14.36 6.04
C ILE A 63 -3.93 -14.10 5.67
N PRO A 64 -3.04 -13.85 6.64
CA PRO A 64 -1.61 -13.91 6.42
C PRO A 64 -1.24 -15.38 6.20
N ASN A 65 -0.92 -15.77 4.97
CA ASN A 65 -0.27 -17.05 4.71
C ASN A 65 1.25 -16.82 4.84
N GLU A 66 1.94 -17.59 5.67
CA GLU A 66 3.39 -17.51 5.77
C GLU A 66 4.03 -17.65 4.37
N GLY A 67 4.98 -16.76 4.05
CA GLY A 67 5.65 -16.76 2.73
C GLY A 67 5.03 -15.85 1.67
N ILE A 68 3.93 -15.14 1.95
CA ILE A 68 3.34 -14.17 1.01
C ILE A 68 3.53 -12.74 1.54
N ASP A 69 4.15 -11.88 0.74
CA ASP A 69 4.25 -10.44 0.98
C ASP A 69 3.16 -9.70 0.21
N ALA A 70 2.39 -8.92 0.95
CA ALA A 70 1.26 -8.17 0.45
C ALA A 70 1.70 -6.72 0.13
N ARG A 71 1.46 -6.23 -1.08
CA ARG A 71 1.78 -4.83 -1.49
C ARG A 71 0.56 -4.17 -2.13
N ARG A 72 0.22 -2.95 -1.71
CA ARG A 72 -0.82 -2.13 -2.36
C ARG A 72 -0.18 -1.15 -3.33
N ILE A 73 -0.73 -1.07 -4.53
CA ILE A 73 -0.42 -0.05 -5.54
C ILE A 73 -1.64 0.87 -5.66
N THR A 74 -1.42 2.17 -5.60
CA THR A 74 -2.40 3.19 -5.96
C THR A 74 -1.85 4.02 -7.11
N VAL A 75 -2.65 4.20 -8.16
CA VAL A 75 -2.35 5.04 -9.32
C VAL A 75 -3.44 6.08 -9.43
N THR A 76 -3.08 7.34 -9.37
CA THR A 76 -4.00 8.46 -9.54
C THR A 76 -3.73 9.11 -10.89
N TYR A 77 -4.75 9.15 -11.75
CA TYR A 77 -4.67 9.73 -13.09
C TYR A 77 -4.90 11.24 -13.05
N PRO A 78 -4.50 11.99 -14.10
CA PRO A 78 -4.73 13.44 -14.17
C PRO A 78 -6.21 13.85 -14.14
N ASP A 79 -7.13 12.95 -14.50
CA ASP A 79 -8.58 13.16 -14.42
C ASP A 79 -9.15 12.91 -13.00
N GLY A 80 -8.29 12.51 -12.06
CA GLY A 80 -8.65 12.20 -10.68
C GLY A 80 -9.18 10.80 -10.46
N GLU A 81 -9.26 9.94 -11.50
CA GLU A 81 -9.57 8.53 -11.29
C GLU A 81 -8.42 7.84 -10.56
N GLU A 82 -8.76 6.95 -9.63
CA GLU A 82 -7.79 6.15 -8.89
C GLU A 82 -7.97 4.65 -9.15
N ILE A 83 -6.87 3.95 -9.39
CA ILE A 83 -6.81 2.50 -9.39
C ILE A 83 -6.11 2.04 -8.12
N HIS A 84 -6.77 1.18 -7.35
CA HIS A 84 -6.18 0.48 -6.22
C HIS A 84 -6.04 -1.00 -6.56
N GLN A 85 -4.83 -1.54 -6.39
CA GLN A 85 -4.53 -2.95 -6.68
C GLN A 85 -3.73 -3.57 -5.55
N MET A 86 -4.16 -4.75 -5.13
CA MET A 86 -3.51 -5.55 -4.11
C MET A 86 -2.68 -6.65 -4.77
N LEU A 87 -1.37 -6.64 -4.54
CA LEU A 87 -0.42 -7.61 -5.04
C LEU A 87 -0.04 -8.59 -3.94
N TRP A 88 -0.11 -9.87 -4.28
CA TRP A 88 0.32 -10.96 -3.42
C TRP A 88 1.59 -11.55 -4.03
N ILE A 89 2.72 -11.27 -3.39
CA ILE A 89 4.03 -11.69 -3.88
C ILE A 89 4.51 -12.85 -3.02
N ASP A 90 4.67 -14.00 -3.67
CA ASP A 90 5.33 -15.15 -3.06
C ASP A 90 6.81 -14.83 -2.85
N ARG A 91 7.30 -14.93 -1.60
CA ARG A 91 8.70 -14.67 -1.25
C ARG A 91 9.67 -15.56 -2.01
N GLU A 92 9.27 -16.79 -2.34
CA GLU A 92 10.11 -17.69 -3.15
C GLU A 92 10.33 -17.15 -4.57
N LYS A 93 9.39 -16.35 -5.08
CA LYS A 93 9.47 -15.72 -6.41
C LYS A 93 10.20 -14.38 -6.39
N GLN A 94 10.45 -13.79 -5.22
CA GLN A 94 11.03 -12.44 -5.10
C GLN A 94 12.36 -12.32 -5.86
N ALA A 95 13.27 -13.27 -5.68
CA ALA A 95 14.57 -13.24 -6.37
C ALA A 95 14.42 -13.29 -7.91
N ASN A 96 13.43 -14.03 -8.43
CA ASN A 96 13.17 -14.08 -9.86
C ASN A 96 12.51 -12.77 -10.37
N ILE A 97 11.63 -12.17 -9.56
CA ILE A 97 11.02 -10.87 -9.86
C ILE A 97 12.10 -9.78 -9.94
N ASP A 98 12.98 -9.72 -8.95
CA ASP A 98 14.08 -8.74 -8.90
C ASP A 98 15.00 -8.90 -10.10
N ARG A 99 15.40 -10.14 -10.43
CA ARG A 99 16.21 -10.43 -11.61
C ARG A 99 15.55 -9.96 -12.91
N ILE A 100 14.23 -10.12 -13.07
CA ILE A 100 13.52 -9.65 -14.27
C ILE A 100 13.50 -8.12 -14.30
N ALA A 101 13.30 -7.46 -13.15
CA ALA A 101 13.31 -6.00 -13.06
C ALA A 101 14.69 -5.44 -13.45
N ASP A 102 15.77 -6.02 -12.92
CA ASP A 102 17.15 -5.65 -13.24
C ASP A 102 17.42 -5.82 -14.75
N GLN A 103 16.99 -6.94 -15.34
CA GLN A 103 17.12 -7.17 -16.78
C GLN A 103 16.42 -6.11 -17.64
N ILE A 104 15.28 -5.58 -17.20
CA ILE A 104 14.58 -4.50 -17.92
C ILE A 104 15.38 -3.20 -17.79
N ILE A 105 15.88 -2.89 -16.59
CA ILE A 105 16.67 -1.68 -16.33
C ILE A 105 17.95 -1.69 -17.17
N ASP A 106 18.72 -2.77 -17.10
CA ASP A 106 19.99 -2.93 -17.80
C ASP A 106 19.80 -2.88 -19.33
N LYS A 107 18.82 -3.61 -19.86
CA LYS A 107 18.60 -3.74 -21.30
C LYS A 107 18.32 -2.40 -21.98
N TYR A 108 17.66 -1.48 -21.28
CA TYR A 108 17.30 -0.18 -21.82
C TYR A 108 18.14 0.96 -21.21
N ASN A 109 19.19 0.64 -20.45
CA ASN A 109 20.09 1.59 -19.79
C ASN A 109 19.33 2.68 -19.02
N LEU A 110 18.34 2.25 -18.22
CA LEU A 110 17.42 3.15 -17.51
C LEU A 110 18.04 3.83 -16.27
N ASP A 111 19.30 3.54 -15.95
CA ASP A 111 19.94 4.06 -14.74
C ASP A 111 20.35 5.53 -14.83
N ASP A 112 20.63 6.03 -16.04
CA ASP A 112 21.12 7.40 -16.25
C ASP A 112 19.99 8.43 -16.35
N ASP A 113 18.74 8.00 -16.58
CA ASP A 113 17.58 8.89 -16.75
C ASP A 113 16.43 8.50 -15.80
N ALA A 114 16.42 9.17 -14.64
CA ALA A 114 15.39 8.97 -13.62
C ALA A 114 13.97 9.27 -14.14
N ASN A 115 13.81 10.26 -15.04
CA ASN A 115 12.50 10.61 -15.58
C ASN A 115 12.01 9.51 -16.54
N LEU A 116 12.89 9.01 -17.42
CA LEU A 116 12.56 7.91 -18.31
C LEU A 116 12.22 6.63 -17.54
N LYS A 117 12.98 6.30 -16.49
CA LYS A 117 12.71 5.16 -15.60
C LYS A 117 11.32 5.25 -14.95
N GLN A 118 10.97 6.42 -14.43
CA GLN A 118 9.65 6.67 -13.84
C GLN A 118 8.53 6.60 -14.88
N ALA A 119 8.73 7.21 -16.06
CA ALA A 119 7.75 7.21 -17.15
C ALA A 119 7.48 5.79 -17.67
N ILE A 120 8.52 4.96 -17.82
CA ILE A 120 8.38 3.55 -18.20
C ILE A 120 7.64 2.77 -17.11
N THR A 121 7.95 3.02 -15.84
CA THR A 121 7.24 2.38 -14.72
C THR A 121 5.75 2.70 -14.76
N ALA A 122 5.39 3.98 -14.95
CA ALA A 122 4.00 4.39 -15.11
C ALA A 122 3.33 3.72 -16.32
N ALA A 123 4.00 3.69 -17.48
CA ALA A 123 3.47 3.05 -18.68
C ALA A 123 3.29 1.53 -18.51
N LEU A 124 4.16 0.85 -17.76
CA LEU A 124 4.01 -0.58 -17.44
C LEU A 124 2.82 -0.82 -16.52
N ILE A 125 2.66 0.01 -15.49
CA ILE A 125 1.51 -0.02 -14.58
C ILE A 125 0.21 0.15 -15.39
N GLU A 126 0.13 1.15 -16.27
CA GLU A 126 -1.05 1.38 -17.12
C GLU A 126 -1.37 0.18 -18.02
N LYS A 127 -0.33 -0.42 -18.63
CA LYS A 127 -0.48 -1.60 -19.49
C LYS A 127 -0.88 -2.86 -18.73
N ILE A 128 -0.51 -2.99 -17.47
CA ILE A 128 -0.83 -4.17 -16.65
C ILE A 128 -2.21 -4.02 -16.02
N PHE A 129 -2.53 -2.84 -15.51
CA PHE A 129 -3.73 -2.58 -14.73
C PHE A 129 -4.85 -1.86 -15.50
N HIS A 130 -4.89 -2.03 -16.83
CA HIS A 130 -5.87 -1.38 -17.74
C HIS A 130 -7.25 -1.14 -17.12
N LYS A 131 -7.75 0.08 -17.36
CA LYS A 131 -9.06 0.59 -16.95
C LYS A 131 -10.14 -0.49 -17.08
N ARG A 132 -10.64 -0.99 -15.95
CA ARG A 132 -11.82 -1.87 -15.90
C ARG A 132 -13.09 -1.04 -16.11
N SER A 133 -13.16 -0.31 -17.21
CA SER A 133 -14.34 0.42 -17.65
C SER A 133 -14.58 0.12 -19.12
N GLU A 134 -14.84 -1.15 -19.42
CA GLU A 134 -15.75 -1.60 -20.49
C GLU A 134 -15.86 -3.12 -20.37
N ILE A 135 -17.06 -3.67 -20.60
CA ILE A 135 -17.47 -5.07 -20.41
C ILE A 135 -17.99 -5.41 -18.99
N SER A 136 -19.12 -4.81 -18.63
CA SER A 136 -20.25 -5.60 -18.10
C SER A 136 -21.58 -4.92 -18.45
N LYS A 137 -22.02 -5.02 -19.70
CA LYS A 137 -23.47 -5.05 -19.98
C LYS A 137 -23.92 -6.47 -19.66
N PRO A 138 -24.84 -6.72 -18.70
CA PRO A 138 -25.53 -7.99 -18.65
C PRO A 138 -26.46 -8.03 -19.87
N SER A 139 -26.07 -8.79 -20.89
CA SER A 139 -26.98 -9.20 -21.95
C SER A 139 -28.01 -10.13 -21.33
N ALA A 140 -29.27 -9.66 -21.32
CA ALA A 140 -30.42 -10.40 -20.89
C ALA A 140 -30.52 -11.75 -21.59
N LYS A 141 -30.62 -12.83 -20.81
CA LYS A 141 -31.27 -14.07 -21.19
C LYS A 141 -32.12 -14.53 -20.01
N GLU A 142 -33.40 -14.20 -20.05
CA GLU A 142 -34.41 -14.87 -19.23
C GLU A 142 -34.41 -16.37 -19.57
N PRO A 143 -34.41 -17.27 -18.58
CA PRO A 143 -34.86 -18.63 -18.80
C PRO A 143 -36.36 -18.69 -18.47
N THR A 144 -37.18 -18.66 -19.52
CA THR A 144 -38.57 -19.10 -19.49
C THR A 144 -38.61 -20.53 -18.95
N LYS A 145 -39.16 -20.74 -17.75
CA LYS A 145 -39.51 -22.08 -17.26
C LYS A 145 -40.97 -22.36 -17.60
N GLU A 146 -41.19 -22.89 -18.80
CA GLU A 146 -42.28 -23.84 -19.02
C GLU A 146 -41.70 -25.25 -18.92
N HIS A 147 -42.10 -26.00 -17.89
CA HIS A 147 -42.19 -27.45 -18.02
C HIS A 147 -43.34 -28.00 -17.17
N LYS A 148 -44.23 -28.66 -17.91
CA LYS A 148 -45.40 -29.43 -17.49
C LYS A 148 -45.01 -30.48 -16.45
N VAL A 149 -45.87 -30.67 -15.45
CA VAL A 149 -45.96 -31.92 -14.71
C VAL A 149 -47.17 -32.67 -15.25
N GLY A 150 -46.92 -33.80 -15.88
CA GLY A 150 -47.91 -34.80 -16.24
C GLY A 150 -47.54 -36.13 -15.57
N GLU A 151 -48.59 -36.84 -15.16
CA GLU A 151 -48.70 -38.17 -14.55
C GLU A 151 -48.41 -38.30 -13.05
#